data_AF-A0A4U0NWP0-F1
#
_entry.id   AF-A0A4U0NWP0-F1
#
_cell.length_a   1.000
_cell.length_b   1.000
_cell.length_c   1.000
_cell.angle_alpha   90.00
_cell.angle_beta   90.00
_cell.angle_gamma   90.00
#
_symmetry.space_group_name_H-M   'P 1'
#
loop_
_entity.id
_entity.type
_entity.pdbx_description
1 polymer ?
#
loop_
_entity_poly.entity_id
_entity_poly.type
_entity_poly.pdbx_seq_one_letter_code
_entity_poly.pdbx_strand_id
1 'polypeptide(L)'
;MDVELTYDMVGARLRGIGGAAITYDQLGSRPRTLGSWTLEYDRLGTRLHVVGAAEITYSKWANLPRTIGQWSCEHSRFASRLLRIGPHELRYDQLGSRVRAIGPLEIFYDRLGTRPVRVRLPGEGESLPDDLLLALFLVLYWEEEKETAAAARRG
;
A
#
# COMPACT_ATOMS: atom_id res chain seq x y z
N MET A 1 18.58 -3.70 -5.97
CA MET A 1 18.43 -2.51 -5.10
C MET A 1 17.62 -2.87 -3.86
N ASP A 2 18.07 -2.44 -2.69
CA ASP A 2 17.35 -2.55 -1.42
C ASP A 2 16.82 -1.16 -1.01
N VAL A 3 15.55 -1.09 -0.61
CA VAL A 3 14.85 0.15 -0.27
C VAL A 3 14.27 0.02 1.13
N GLU A 4 14.63 0.94 2.02
CA GLU A 4 14.19 0.93 3.41
C GLU A 4 12.79 1.56 3.57
N LEU A 5 11.98 0.99 4.47
CA LEU A 5 10.71 1.56 4.88
C LEU A 5 10.90 2.25 6.23
N THR A 6 10.67 3.56 6.27
CA THR A 6 10.83 4.34 7.50
C THR A 6 9.48 4.51 8.19
N TYR A 7 9.51 4.51 9.53
CA TYR A 7 8.31 4.58 10.36
C TYR A 7 8.47 5.66 11.43
N ASP A 8 7.36 6.19 11.95
CA ASP A 8 7.45 7.07 13.10
C ASP A 8 7.78 6.32 14.41
N MET A 9 8.42 7.04 15.34
CA MET A 9 8.90 6.46 16.61
C MET A 9 7.76 6.05 17.55
N VAL A 10 6.56 6.61 17.37
CA VAL A 10 5.47 6.54 18.35
C VAL A 10 4.34 5.62 17.90
N GLY A 11 4.18 5.40 16.59
CA GLY A 11 2.91 4.90 16.07
C GLY A 11 3.00 3.97 14.87
N ALA A 12 4.10 3.25 14.63
CA ALA A 12 4.21 2.23 13.58
C ALA A 12 3.71 2.67 12.17
N ARG A 13 3.58 3.98 11.92
CA ARG A 13 3.04 4.54 10.67
C ARG A 13 4.14 4.72 9.66
N LEU A 14 3.87 4.36 8.42
CA LEU A 14 4.82 4.46 7.33
C LEU A 14 5.12 5.93 7.00
N ARG A 15 6.36 6.36 7.22
CA ARG A 15 6.83 7.73 6.97
C ARG A 15 7.60 7.89 5.68
N GLY A 16 8.05 6.80 5.08
CA GLY A 16 8.73 6.88 3.80
C GLY A 16 9.04 5.52 3.21
N ILE A 17 9.16 5.53 1.89
CA ILE A 17 9.53 4.38 1.07
C ILE A 17 10.78 4.79 0.30
N GLY A 18 11.96 4.42 0.80
CA GLY A 18 13.22 4.91 0.26
C GLY A 18 13.29 6.43 0.29
N GLY A 19 13.49 7.05 -0.88
CA GLY A 19 13.51 8.51 -1.05
C GLY A 19 12.13 9.18 -1.07
N ALA A 20 11.03 8.42 -1.13
CA ALA A 20 9.69 8.99 -1.18
C ALA A 20 9.14 9.19 0.25
N ALA A 21 9.10 10.44 0.72
CA ALA A 21 8.57 10.79 2.04
C ALA A 21 7.03 10.82 2.06
N ILE A 22 6.44 10.36 3.17
CA ILE A 22 5.00 10.39 3.40
C ILE A 22 4.67 11.44 4.46
N THR A 23 3.86 12.44 4.08
CA THR A 23 3.33 13.41 5.04
C THR A 23 1.91 13.04 5.43
N TYR A 24 1.47 13.50 6.60
CA TYR A 24 0.15 13.21 7.15
C TYR A 24 -0.63 14.49 7.42
N ASP A 25 -1.95 14.38 7.56
CA ASP A 25 -2.81 15.46 8.05
C ASP A 25 -2.45 15.92 9.48
N GLN A 26 -3.05 17.03 9.93
CA GLN A 26 -2.75 17.61 11.25
C GLN A 26 -3.10 16.66 12.42
N LEU A 27 -4.08 15.78 12.23
CA LEU A 27 -4.45 14.75 13.21
C LEU A 27 -3.52 13.52 13.14
N GLY A 28 -2.63 13.48 12.15
CA GLY A 28 -1.69 12.38 11.91
C GLY A 28 -2.37 11.10 11.43
N SER A 29 -3.65 11.14 11.08
CA SER A 29 -4.48 9.97 10.83
C SER A 29 -4.39 9.47 9.39
N ARG A 30 -4.10 10.37 8.45
CA ARG A 30 -4.21 10.08 7.01
C ARG A 30 -3.01 10.61 6.24
N PRO A 31 -2.37 9.80 5.38
CA PRO A 31 -1.31 10.28 4.53
C PRO A 31 -1.85 11.31 3.50
N ARG A 32 -1.15 12.43 3.36
CA ARG A 32 -1.51 13.55 2.48
C ARG A 32 -0.63 13.64 1.24
N THR A 33 0.63 13.26 1.34
CA THR A 33 1.54 13.21 0.20
C THR A 33 2.41 11.95 0.25
N LEU A 34 2.84 11.50 -0.93
CA LEU A 34 3.89 10.49 -1.12
C LEU A 34 4.91 11.05 -2.12
N GLY A 35 6.09 11.42 -1.64
CA GLY A 35 7.07 12.15 -2.44
C GLY A 35 6.45 13.42 -3.02
N SER A 36 6.41 13.53 -4.34
CA SER A 36 5.77 14.62 -5.08
C SER A 36 4.27 14.42 -5.36
N TRP A 37 3.69 13.27 -5.02
CA TRP A 37 2.29 12.99 -5.29
C TRP A 37 1.38 13.44 -4.15
N THR A 38 0.30 14.10 -4.52
CA THR A 38 -0.80 14.45 -3.60
C THR A 38 -1.75 13.27 -3.44
N LEU A 39 -2.21 13.03 -2.21
CA LEU A 39 -3.20 12.01 -1.87
C LEU A 39 -4.53 12.69 -1.58
N GLU A 40 -5.60 12.26 -2.24
CA GLU A 40 -6.94 12.81 -2.02
C GLU A 40 -7.94 11.73 -1.62
N TYR A 41 -8.81 12.10 -0.68
CA TYR A 41 -9.84 11.22 -0.12
C TYR A 41 -11.21 11.58 -0.67
N ASP A 42 -12.13 10.62 -0.64
CA ASP A 42 -13.52 10.86 -1.01
C ASP A 42 -14.16 11.98 -0.18
N ARG A 43 -15.36 12.43 -0.57
CA ARG A 43 -16.06 13.52 0.12
C ARG A 43 -16.29 13.28 1.62
N LEU A 44 -16.32 12.01 2.06
CA LEU A 44 -16.49 11.65 3.46
C LEU A 44 -15.15 11.56 4.20
N GLY A 45 -14.03 11.69 3.49
CA GLY A 45 -12.68 11.53 4.01
C GLY A 45 -12.36 10.09 4.40
N THR A 46 -13.16 9.11 3.95
CA THR A 46 -13.07 7.73 4.44
C THR A 46 -12.15 6.86 3.62
N ARG A 47 -11.96 7.18 2.33
CA ARG A 47 -11.20 6.34 1.41
C ARG A 47 -10.34 7.18 0.50
N LEU A 48 -9.11 6.74 0.33
CA LEU A 48 -8.19 7.29 -0.66
C LEU A 48 -8.74 7.03 -2.06
N HIS A 49 -8.95 8.07 -2.87
CA HIS A 49 -9.47 7.95 -4.24
C HIS A 49 -8.57 8.55 -5.31
N VAL A 50 -7.53 9.30 -4.94
CA VAL A 50 -6.52 9.80 -5.88
C VAL A 50 -5.13 9.70 -5.28
N VAL A 51 -4.16 9.29 -6.08
CA VAL A 51 -2.72 9.33 -5.77
C VAL A 51 -1.98 9.96 -6.96
N GLY A 52 -1.52 11.19 -6.79
CA GLY A 52 -0.91 11.96 -7.88
C GLY A 52 -1.90 12.12 -9.03
N ALA A 53 -1.58 11.56 -10.19
CA ALA A 53 -2.45 11.55 -11.37
C ALA A 53 -3.34 10.30 -11.48
N ALA A 54 -3.19 9.32 -10.58
CA ALA A 54 -3.92 8.06 -10.63
C ALA A 54 -5.20 8.11 -9.80
N GLU A 55 -6.36 7.99 -10.46
CA GLU A 55 -7.67 7.87 -9.80
C GLU A 55 -7.98 6.42 -9.43
N ILE A 56 -8.48 6.18 -8.22
CA ILE A 56 -8.85 4.87 -7.71
C ILE A 56 -10.37 4.74 -7.69
N THR A 57 -10.88 3.78 -8.46
CA THR A 57 -12.29 3.39 -8.36
C THR A 57 -12.42 2.15 -7.49
N TYR A 58 -13.54 2.03 -6.77
CA TYR A 58 -13.79 0.90 -5.86
C TYR A 58 -14.97 0.05 -6.33
N SER A 59 -14.91 -1.24 -6.03
CA SER A 59 -16.05 -2.14 -6.18
C SER A 59 -17.17 -1.75 -5.21
N LYS A 60 -18.40 -1.66 -5.73
CA LYS A 60 -19.61 -1.38 -4.92
C LYS A 60 -19.85 -2.43 -3.84
N TRP A 61 -19.38 -3.66 -4.05
CA TRP A 61 -19.72 -4.81 -3.21
C TRP A 61 -18.60 -5.24 -2.27
N ALA A 62 -17.33 -4.91 -2.57
CA ALA A 62 -16.18 -5.52 -1.89
C ALA A 62 -15.30 -4.56 -1.09
N ASN A 63 -15.56 -3.24 -1.08
CA ASN A 63 -14.63 -2.24 -0.53
C ASN A 63 -13.17 -2.44 -0.97
N LEU A 64 -12.98 -2.96 -2.18
CA LEU A 64 -11.69 -3.23 -2.79
C LEU A 64 -11.54 -2.38 -4.06
N PRO A 65 -10.32 -1.93 -4.36
CA PRO A 65 -10.01 -1.13 -5.55
C PRO A 65 -10.30 -1.93 -6.82
N ARG A 66 -11.02 -1.35 -7.77
CA ARG A 66 -11.31 -1.97 -9.07
C ARG A 66 -10.35 -1.48 -10.15
N THR A 67 -10.04 -0.19 -10.17
CA THR A 67 -9.08 0.40 -11.11
C THR A 67 -8.22 1.43 -10.39
N ILE A 68 -7.00 1.63 -10.88
CA ILE A 68 -6.05 2.65 -10.43
C ILE A 68 -5.47 3.32 -11.68
N GLY A 69 -5.93 4.52 -12.01
CA GLY A 69 -5.66 5.17 -13.29
C GLY A 69 -6.05 4.25 -14.45
N GLN A 70 -5.07 3.85 -15.25
CA GLN A 70 -5.26 2.93 -16.39
C GLN A 70 -5.15 1.44 -16.01
N TRP A 71 -4.82 1.12 -14.77
CA TRP A 71 -4.63 -0.26 -14.33
C TRP A 71 -5.92 -0.87 -13.84
N SER A 72 -6.16 -2.12 -14.24
CA SER A 72 -7.17 -2.98 -13.66
C SER A 72 -6.65 -3.69 -12.41
N CYS A 73 -7.54 -3.94 -11.46
CA CYS A 73 -7.27 -4.72 -10.26
C CYS A 73 -8.00 -6.07 -10.33
N GLU A 74 -7.27 -7.16 -10.10
CA GLU A 74 -7.85 -8.51 -10.03
C GLU A 74 -7.98 -8.97 -8.58
N HIS A 75 -9.05 -9.69 -8.28
CA HIS A 75 -9.39 -10.10 -6.91
C HIS A 75 -9.58 -11.60 -6.81
N SER A 76 -9.48 -12.13 -5.59
CA SER A 76 -9.86 -13.50 -5.28
C SER A 76 -11.35 -13.73 -5.60
N ARG A 77 -11.74 -15.00 -5.78
CA ARG A 77 -13.11 -15.42 -6.12
C ARG A 77 -14.19 -14.83 -5.20
N PHE A 78 -13.87 -14.59 -3.93
CA PHE A 78 -14.79 -14.03 -2.94
C PHE A 78 -14.53 -12.54 -2.66
N ALA A 79 -13.73 -11.89 -3.50
CA ALA A 79 -13.28 -10.51 -3.32
C ALA A 79 -12.78 -10.23 -1.90
N SER A 80 -12.05 -11.18 -1.31
CA SER A 80 -11.47 -11.07 0.02
C SER A 80 -10.08 -10.44 0.01
N ARG A 81 -9.39 -10.53 -1.14
CA ARG A 81 -8.04 -10.00 -1.32
C ARG A 81 -7.76 -9.65 -2.77
N LEU A 82 -6.80 -8.76 -2.94
CA LEU A 82 -6.30 -8.30 -4.23
C LEU A 82 -5.21 -9.26 -4.71
N LEU A 83 -5.29 -9.71 -5.95
CA LEU A 83 -4.33 -10.65 -6.54
C LEU A 83 -3.36 -9.96 -7.51
N ARG A 84 -3.77 -8.87 -8.14
CA ARG A 84 -2.95 -8.13 -9.10
C ARG A 84 -3.37 -6.66 -9.17
N ILE A 85 -2.39 -5.79 -9.37
CA ILE A 85 -2.54 -4.36 -9.66
C ILE A 85 -1.85 -4.08 -10.99
N GLY A 86 -2.62 -3.82 -12.04
CA GLY A 86 -2.08 -3.58 -13.37
C GLY A 86 -1.14 -4.72 -13.81
N PRO A 87 0.14 -4.43 -14.14
CA PRO A 87 1.10 -5.47 -14.52
C PRO A 87 1.69 -6.25 -13.32
N HIS A 88 1.42 -5.84 -12.08
CA HIS A 88 2.08 -6.37 -10.90
C HIS A 88 1.22 -7.39 -10.13
N GLU A 89 1.67 -8.65 -10.12
CA GLU A 89 1.03 -9.72 -9.35
C GLU A 89 1.40 -9.66 -7.86
N LEU A 90 0.42 -9.88 -6.99
CA LEU A 90 0.59 -9.88 -5.54
C LEU A 90 0.75 -11.32 -5.04
N ARG A 91 1.92 -11.62 -4.47
CA ARG A 91 2.20 -12.92 -3.84
C ARG A 91 2.10 -12.79 -2.33
N TYR A 92 1.37 -13.71 -1.71
CA TYR A 92 1.12 -13.72 -0.27
C TYR A 92 2.02 -14.71 0.45
N ASP A 93 2.12 -14.58 1.78
CA ASP A 93 2.72 -15.61 2.64
C ASP A 93 1.93 -16.94 2.64
N GLN A 94 2.49 -17.99 3.26
CA GLN A 94 1.86 -19.31 3.30
C GLN A 94 0.48 -19.30 3.98
N LEU A 95 0.27 -18.39 4.94
CA LEU A 95 -1.01 -18.22 5.62
C LEU A 95 -1.99 -17.35 4.81
N GLY A 96 -1.55 -16.77 3.70
CA GLY A 96 -2.36 -15.95 2.80
C GLY A 96 -2.81 -14.62 3.40
N SER A 97 -2.15 -14.18 4.46
CA SER A 97 -2.54 -13.05 5.31
C SER A 97 -1.91 -11.73 4.88
N ARG A 98 -0.67 -11.79 4.36
CA ARG A 98 0.15 -10.61 4.07
C ARG A 98 0.82 -10.72 2.71
N VAL A 99 0.96 -9.59 2.02
CA VAL A 99 1.69 -9.52 0.75
C VAL A 99 3.20 -9.60 0.99
N ARG A 100 3.86 -10.56 0.35
CA ARG A 100 5.32 -10.77 0.39
C ARG A 100 6.03 -10.33 -0.88
N ALA A 101 5.32 -10.16 -1.98
CA ALA A 101 5.89 -9.61 -3.20
C ALA A 101 4.85 -8.93 -4.11
N ILE A 102 5.31 -7.96 -4.89
CA ILE A 102 4.56 -7.17 -5.86
C ILE A 102 5.31 -7.21 -7.19
N GLY A 103 4.89 -8.09 -8.10
CA GLY A 103 5.66 -8.43 -9.30
C GLY A 103 7.11 -8.83 -8.93
N PRO A 104 8.13 -8.13 -9.44
CA PRO A 104 9.54 -8.40 -9.12
C PRO A 104 9.97 -7.89 -7.74
N LEU A 105 9.17 -7.05 -7.07
CA LEU A 105 9.50 -6.47 -5.78
C LEU A 105 9.22 -7.47 -4.64
N GLU A 106 10.19 -7.71 -3.77
CA GLU A 106 10.04 -8.54 -2.57
C GLU A 106 9.93 -7.67 -1.31
N ILE A 107 9.06 -8.06 -0.38
CA ILE A 107 8.81 -7.35 0.88
C ILE A 107 9.35 -8.17 2.06
N PHE A 108 10.24 -7.55 2.83
CA PHE A 108 10.83 -8.12 4.03
C PHE A 108 10.17 -7.50 5.26
N TYR A 109 9.83 -8.36 6.21
CA TYR A 109 9.18 -7.99 7.45
C TYR A 109 10.16 -8.06 8.61
N ASP A 110 9.82 -7.40 9.71
CA ASP A 110 10.58 -7.52 10.95
C ASP A 110 10.59 -8.97 11.51
N ARG A 111 11.34 -9.19 12.59
CA ARG A 111 11.49 -10.53 13.19
C ARG A 111 10.17 -11.13 13.67
N LEU A 112 9.19 -10.30 14.02
CA LEU A 112 7.86 -10.74 14.45
C LEU A 112 6.92 -10.95 13.25
N GLY A 113 7.38 -10.60 12.04
CA GLY A 113 6.61 -10.65 10.81
C GLY A 113 5.50 -9.61 10.76
N THR A 114 5.43 -8.68 11.72
CA THR A 114 4.27 -7.81 11.94
C THR A 114 4.21 -6.65 10.98
N ARG A 115 5.36 -6.07 10.64
CA ARG A 115 5.44 -4.91 9.76
C ARG A 115 6.50 -5.11 8.69
N PRO A 116 6.29 -4.60 7.48
CA PRO A 116 7.33 -4.55 6.48
C PRO A 116 8.40 -3.54 6.94
N VAL A 117 9.67 -3.82 6.66
CA VAL A 117 10.81 -2.97 7.07
C VAL A 117 11.70 -2.61 5.90
N ARG A 118 11.65 -3.41 4.84
CA ARG A 118 12.50 -3.25 3.66
C ARG A 118 11.83 -3.90 2.47
N VAL A 119 12.05 -3.34 1.29
CA VAL A 119 11.71 -3.99 0.02
C VAL A 119 12.95 -4.15 -0.84
N ARG A 120 12.96 -5.19 -1.69
CA ARG A 120 14.04 -5.47 -2.62
C ARG A 120 13.51 -5.54 -4.02
N LEU A 121 14.14 -4.82 -4.92
CA LEU A 121 13.91 -4.93 -6.35
C LEU A 121 15.17 -5.52 -6.99
N PRO A 122 15.09 -6.67 -7.69
CA PRO A 122 16.20 -7.19 -8.48
C PRO A 122 16.64 -6.17 -9.54
N GLY A 123 17.94 -5.90 -9.64
CA GLY A 123 18.51 -4.92 -10.57
C GLY A 123 19.23 -3.75 -9.89
N GLU A 124 19.74 -2.85 -10.72
CA GLU A 124 20.46 -1.62 -10.34
C GLU A 124 19.53 -0.41 -10.43
N GLY A 125 19.69 0.54 -9.50
CA GLY A 125 18.87 1.75 -9.40
C GLY A 125 19.03 2.42 -8.03
N GLU A 126 18.67 3.70 -7.97
CA GLU A 126 18.71 4.50 -6.74
C GLU A 126 17.32 4.66 -6.08
N SER A 127 16.25 4.53 -6.87
CA SER A 127 14.87 4.66 -6.40
C SER A 127 13.95 3.65 -7.06
N LEU A 128 12.83 3.35 -6.40
CA LEU A 128 11.77 2.55 -7.01
C LEU A 128 11.22 3.28 -8.25
N PRO A 129 10.96 2.55 -9.34
CA PRO A 129 10.11 3.04 -10.41
C PRO A 129 8.74 3.49 -9.87
N ASP A 130 8.18 4.54 -10.46
CA ASP A 130 6.92 5.15 -10.04
C ASP A 130 5.77 4.14 -10.00
N ASP A 131 5.71 3.20 -10.94
CA ASP A 131 4.69 2.18 -10.98
C ASP A 131 4.74 1.24 -9.75
N LEU A 132 5.94 0.76 -9.42
CA LEU A 132 6.18 -0.07 -8.25
C LEU A 132 6.03 0.71 -6.93
N LEU A 133 6.42 1.99 -6.91
CA LEU A 133 6.20 2.86 -5.76
C LEU A 133 4.71 3.02 -5.47
N LEU A 134 3.91 3.30 -6.50
CA LEU A 134 2.46 3.42 -6.39
C LEU A 134 1.83 2.10 -5.92
N ALA A 135 2.17 0.98 -6.57
CA ALA A 135 1.65 -0.32 -6.21
C ALA A 135 2.01 -0.72 -4.77
N LEU A 136 3.26 -0.50 -4.36
CA LEU A 136 3.72 -0.76 -3.00
C LEU A 136 2.97 0.08 -1.98
N PHE A 137 2.90 1.39 -2.19
CA PHE A 137 2.19 2.30 -1.28
C PHE A 137 0.74 1.86 -1.08
N LEU A 138 0.03 1.57 -2.16
CA LEU A 138 -1.38 1.17 -2.08
C LEU A 138 -1.58 -0.17 -1.36
N VAL A 139 -0.71 -1.16 -1.61
CA VAL A 139 -0.76 -2.44 -0.90
C VAL A 139 -0.58 -2.24 0.60
N LEU A 140 0.45 -1.48 1.02
CA LEU A 140 0.71 -1.20 2.43
C LEU A 140 -0.43 -0.41 3.08
N TYR A 141 -0.94 0.61 2.39
CA TYR A 141 -2.07 1.42 2.84
C TYR A 141 -3.32 0.56 3.10
N TRP A 142 -3.68 -0.33 2.17
CA TRP A 142 -4.86 -1.19 2.37
C TRP A 142 -4.66 -2.31 3.39
N GLU A 143 -3.43 -2.76 3.63
CA GLU A 143 -3.16 -3.68 4.75
C GLU A 143 -3.38 -2.96 6.09
N GLU A 144 -2.87 -1.74 6.26
CA GLU A 144 -3.08 -0.94 7.47
C GLU A 144 -4.57 -0.64 7.74
N GLU A 145 -5.32 -0.28 6.70
CA GLU A 145 -6.77 -0.06 6.79
C GLU A 145 -7.53 -1.32 7.25
N LYS A 146 -7.13 -2.50 6.73
CA LYS A 146 -7.74 -3.78 7.13
C LYS A 146 -7.44 -4.13 8.58
N GLU A 147 -6.20 -3.93 9.03
CA GLU A 147 -5.80 -4.18 10.41
C GLU A 147 -6.53 -3.23 11.38
N THR A 148 -6.63 -1.95 11.03
CA THR A 148 -7.37 -0.94 11.81
C THR A 148 -8.85 -1.29 11.91
N ALA A 149 -9.48 -1.67 10.78
CA ALA A 149 -10.88 -2.10 10.77
C ALA A 149 -11.10 -3.41 11.55
N ALA A 150 -10.15 -4.34 11.53
CA ALA A 150 -10.21 -5.57 12.31
C ALA A 150 -10.05 -5.31 13.82
N ALA A 151 -9.17 -4.39 14.20
CA ALA A 151 -8.98 -3.97 15.60
C ALA A 151 -10.24 -3.29 16.16
N ALA A 152 -10.87 -2.40 15.38
CA ALA A 152 -12.10 -1.72 15.76
C ALA A 152 -13.30 -2.65 15.97
N ARG A 153 -13.30 -3.85 15.36
CA ARG A 153 -14.36 -4.86 15.56
C ARG A 153 -14.15 -5.76 16.79
N ARG A 154 -12.96 -5.71 17.40
CA ARG A 154 -12.60 -6.54 18.57
C ARG A 154 -12.70 -5.79 19.90
N GLY A 155 -12.79 -4.45 19.85
CA GLY A 155 -13.04 -3.60 21.02
C GLY A 155 -14.53 -3.30 21.17
#